data_AF-A0A535IUU2-F1
#
_entry.id   AF-A0A535IUU2-F1
#
_cell.length_a   1.000
_cell.length_b   1.000
_cell.length_c   1.000
_cell.angle_alpha   90.00
_cell.angle_beta   90.00
_cell.angle_gamma   90.00
#
_symmetry.space_group_name_H-M   'P 1'
#
loop_
_entity.id
_entity.type
_entity.pdbx_description
1 polymer ?
#
loop_
_entity_poly.entity_id
_entity_poly.type
_entity_poly.pdbx_seq_one_letter_code
_entity_poly.pdbx_strand_id
1 'polypeptide(L)'
;ERYSTLRALKAISRADVAVLVIDAVEGLTAQDAHVAGYVVEEGRGLVVAVNKWDLLEDKTDRTFDRYVTWIRSQAPFLDFAPVLSISAKTGQRVGRVLETAIDIWGERRKRVPTGELNRLLSAATERNLPPIVKGRRPKLFYATQAAVAPPTFVFFANDAASVHFSYRRYLENRLREAFGFDGTPLRLIFRDRSAVRLPRRDGSRSAGKGRAAAGARRPRGRPQ
;
A
#
# COMPACT_ATOMS: atom_id res chain seq x y z
N GLU A 1 -21.69 20.34 18.56
CA GLU A 1 -20.73 19.74 17.59
C GLU A 1 -19.83 18.64 18.16
N ARG A 2 -19.09 18.84 19.25
CA ARG A 2 -18.19 17.82 19.85
C ARG A 2 -18.76 16.40 19.99
N TYR A 3 -20.04 16.27 20.37
CA TYR A 3 -20.72 14.98 20.51
C TYR A 3 -20.98 14.27 19.17
N SER A 4 -21.17 15.03 18.09
CA SER A 4 -21.36 14.50 16.73
C SER A 4 -20.06 13.93 16.19
N THR A 5 -18.94 14.64 16.41
CA THR A 5 -17.61 14.21 15.99
C THR A 5 -17.20 12.89 16.65
N LEU A 6 -17.39 12.74 17.97
CA LEU A 6 -17.07 11.48 18.68
C LEU A 6 -17.87 10.28 18.16
N ARG A 7 -19.14 10.49 17.79
CA ARG A 7 -19.96 9.44 17.17
C ARG A 7 -19.43 9.06 15.78
N ALA A 8 -19.03 10.05 14.98
CA ALA A 8 -18.44 9.81 13.66
C ALA A 8 -17.14 8.99 13.77
N LEU A 9 -16.23 9.34 14.69
CA LEU A 9 -14.99 8.58 14.91
C LEU A 9 -15.25 7.12 15.28
N LYS A 10 -16.21 6.88 16.19
CA LYS A 10 -16.61 5.51 16.57
C LYS A 10 -17.28 4.74 15.43
N ALA A 11 -17.99 5.41 14.54
CA ALA A 11 -18.56 4.79 13.35
C ALA A 11 -17.46 4.40 12.34
N ILE A 12 -16.47 5.28 12.13
CA ILE A 12 -15.33 5.05 11.23
C ILE A 12 -14.52 3.83 11.67
N SER A 13 -14.22 3.68 12.97
CA SER A 13 -13.46 2.54 13.46
C SER A 13 -14.19 1.19 13.31
N ARG A 14 -15.50 1.20 13.12
CA ARG A 14 -16.33 0.00 12.87
C ARG A 14 -16.61 -0.24 11.39
N ALA A 15 -16.38 0.75 10.54
CA ALA A 15 -16.67 0.67 9.11
C ALA A 15 -15.53 -0.02 8.36
N ASP A 16 -15.86 -0.68 7.25
CA ASP A 16 -14.85 -1.10 6.27
C ASP A 16 -14.55 0.02 5.27
N VAL A 17 -15.62 0.72 4.84
CA VAL A 17 -15.59 1.81 3.86
C VAL A 17 -16.46 2.95 4.40
N ALA A 18 -15.92 4.16 4.39
CA ALA A 18 -16.62 5.39 4.72
C ALA A 18 -17.03 6.14 3.44
N VAL A 19 -18.18 6.80 3.49
CA VAL A 19 -18.63 7.74 2.45
C VAL A 19 -18.53 9.14 3.04
N LEU A 20 -17.61 9.94 2.51
CA LEU A 20 -17.50 11.35 2.85
C LEU A 20 -18.44 12.13 1.94
N VAL A 21 -19.51 12.67 2.50
CA VAL A 21 -20.47 13.49 1.76
C VAL A 21 -20.03 14.96 1.86
N ILE A 22 -19.79 15.58 0.71
CA ILE A 22 -19.41 17.01 0.59
C ILE A 22 -20.56 17.75 -0.09
N ASP A 23 -20.84 18.97 0.33
CA ASP A 23 -21.78 19.85 -0.36
C ASP A 23 -21.13 20.45 -1.62
N ALA A 24 -21.74 20.28 -2.80
CA ALA A 24 -21.22 20.79 -4.05
C ALA A 24 -21.06 22.32 -4.07
N VAL A 25 -21.95 23.04 -3.39
CA VAL A 25 -21.99 24.52 -3.40
C VAL A 25 -20.95 25.08 -2.44
N GLU A 26 -20.84 24.49 -1.25
CA GLU A 26 -19.87 24.93 -0.22
C GLU A 26 -18.44 24.46 -0.54
N GLY A 27 -18.30 23.26 -1.10
CA GLY A 27 -16.99 22.64 -1.32
C GLY A 27 -16.46 21.87 -0.13
N LEU A 28 -15.24 21.35 -0.31
CA LEU A 28 -14.49 20.68 0.75
C LEU A 28 -14.11 21.70 1.84
N THR A 29 -14.61 21.49 3.05
CA THR A 29 -14.26 22.32 4.21
C THR A 29 -13.08 21.74 5.00
N ALA A 30 -12.51 22.53 5.92
CA ALA A 30 -11.48 22.05 6.83
C ALA A 30 -11.97 20.91 7.74
N GLN A 31 -13.26 20.94 8.11
CA GLN A 31 -13.87 19.89 8.91
C GLN A 31 -13.99 18.58 8.12
N ASP A 32 -14.40 18.65 6.85
CA ASP A 32 -14.47 17.47 5.97
C ASP A 32 -13.08 16.85 5.79
N ALA A 33 -12.06 17.67 5.55
CA ALA A 33 -10.68 17.22 5.43
C ALA A 33 -10.18 16.56 6.72
N HIS A 34 -10.54 17.10 7.89
CA HIS A 34 -10.18 16.51 9.17
C HIS A 34 -10.83 15.13 9.39
N VAL A 35 -12.12 14.99 9.10
CA VAL A 35 -12.82 13.69 9.18
C VAL A 35 -12.22 12.70 8.18
N ALA A 36 -11.94 13.13 6.96
CA ALA A 36 -11.32 12.29 5.94
C ALA A 36 -9.92 11.81 6.37
N GLY A 37 -9.12 12.69 6.99
CA GLY A 37 -7.82 12.34 7.56
C GLY A 37 -7.93 11.18 8.56
N TYR A 38 -8.91 11.23 9.47
CA TYR A 38 -9.14 10.15 10.43
C TYR A 38 -9.53 8.82 9.76
N VAL A 39 -10.34 8.86 8.69
CA VAL A 39 -10.66 7.66 7.89
C VAL A 39 -9.38 7.02 7.32
N VAL A 40 -8.45 7.84 6.81
CA VAL A 40 -7.17 7.39 6.27
C VAL A 40 -6.27 6.81 7.36
N GLU A 41 -6.19 7.46 8.52
CA GLU A 41 -5.40 7.00 9.67
C GLU A 41 -5.87 5.63 10.19
N GLU A 42 -7.18 5.48 10.37
CA GLU A 42 -7.85 4.21 10.68
C GLU A 42 -7.69 3.17 9.56
N GLY A 43 -7.19 3.59 8.40
CA GLY A 43 -6.91 2.75 7.26
C GLY A 43 -8.18 2.22 6.61
N ARG A 44 -9.28 2.98 6.62
CA ARG A 44 -10.58 2.59 6.03
C ARG A 44 -10.68 2.96 4.55
N GLY A 45 -11.60 2.30 3.85
CA GLY A 45 -11.91 2.67 2.47
C GLY A 45 -12.62 4.00 2.45
N LEU A 46 -12.52 4.72 1.34
CA LEU A 46 -13.13 6.04 1.23
C LEU A 46 -13.69 6.28 -0.17
N VAL A 47 -14.95 6.70 -0.21
CA VAL A 47 -15.60 7.33 -1.37
C VAL A 47 -15.92 8.77 -1.00
N VAL A 48 -15.66 9.70 -1.91
CA VAL A 48 -16.11 11.09 -1.78
C VAL A 48 -17.37 11.28 -2.62
N ALA A 49 -18.49 11.59 -1.98
CA ALA A 49 -19.76 11.84 -2.62
C ALA A 49 -20.07 13.35 -2.57
N VAL A 50 -19.93 14.04 -3.70
CA VAL A 50 -20.25 15.46 -3.84
C VAL A 50 -21.76 15.59 -4.08
N ASN A 51 -22.49 15.92 -3.03
CA ASN A 51 -23.94 16.00 -2.99
C ASN A 51 -24.46 17.38 -3.38
N LYS A 52 -25.76 17.48 -3.68
CA LYS A 52 -26.42 18.68 -4.22
C LYS A 52 -25.84 19.11 -5.56
N TRP A 53 -25.28 18.16 -6.32
CA TRP A 53 -24.71 18.47 -7.62
C TRP A 53 -25.73 19.13 -8.54
N ASP A 54 -27.02 18.84 -8.40
CA ASP A 54 -28.12 19.49 -9.13
C ASP A 54 -28.15 21.01 -8.98
N LEU A 55 -27.73 21.57 -7.85
CA LEU A 55 -27.77 23.01 -7.57
C LEU A 55 -26.69 23.84 -8.27
N LEU A 56 -25.64 23.21 -8.79
CA LEU A 56 -24.63 23.94 -9.57
C LEU A 56 -25.21 24.38 -10.92
N GLU A 57 -25.22 25.68 -11.18
CA GLU A 57 -25.61 26.28 -12.46
C GLU A 57 -24.45 26.22 -13.46
N ASP A 58 -24.72 26.46 -14.75
CA ASP A 58 -23.71 26.57 -15.83
C ASP A 58 -22.69 25.42 -15.92
N LYS A 59 -23.15 24.19 -15.65
CA LYS A 59 -22.33 22.99 -15.79
C LYS A 59 -21.93 22.80 -17.24
N THR A 60 -20.62 22.63 -17.46
CA THR A 60 -20.08 22.09 -18.71
C THR A 60 -19.58 20.67 -18.46
N ASP A 61 -19.25 19.95 -19.53
CA ASP A 61 -18.69 18.60 -19.43
C ASP A 61 -17.40 18.53 -18.59
N ARG A 62 -16.71 19.66 -18.44
CA ARG A 62 -15.46 19.77 -17.66
C ARG A 62 -15.66 20.24 -16.22
N THR A 63 -16.87 20.63 -15.83
CA THR A 63 -17.12 21.17 -14.48
C THR A 63 -16.78 20.14 -13.40
N PHE A 64 -17.13 18.87 -13.62
CA PHE A 64 -16.81 17.80 -12.67
C PHE A 64 -15.30 17.57 -12.54
N ASP A 65 -14.58 17.45 -13.66
CA ASP A 65 -13.13 17.20 -13.65
C ASP A 65 -12.34 18.33 -12.98
N ARG A 66 -12.75 19.59 -13.21
CA ARG A 66 -12.18 20.75 -12.51
C ARG A 66 -12.44 20.68 -11.01
N TYR A 67 -13.64 20.29 -10.60
CA TYR A 67 -14.00 20.15 -9.19
C TYR A 67 -13.18 19.05 -8.49
N VAL A 68 -13.02 17.89 -9.15
CA VAL A 68 -12.16 16.80 -8.65
C VAL A 68 -10.72 17.26 -8.54
N THR A 69 -10.21 17.97 -9.55
CA THR A 69 -8.84 18.54 -9.53
C THR A 69 -8.67 19.52 -8.37
N TRP A 70 -9.68 20.36 -8.12
CA TRP A 70 -9.69 21.27 -6.98
C TRP A 70 -9.66 20.52 -5.64
N ILE A 71 -10.53 19.51 -5.42
CA ILE A 71 -10.50 18.67 -4.21
C ILE A 71 -9.10 18.08 -4.00
N ARG A 72 -8.50 17.49 -5.04
CA ARG A 72 -7.16 16.87 -4.96
C ARG A 72 -6.07 17.87 -4.63
N SER A 73 -6.20 19.12 -5.08
CA SER A 73 -5.28 20.20 -4.70
C SER A 73 -5.38 20.59 -3.22
N GLN A 74 -6.60 20.58 -2.67
CA GLN A 74 -6.85 20.96 -1.27
C GLN A 74 -6.52 19.82 -0.30
N ALA A 75 -6.78 18.57 -0.70
CA ALA A 75 -6.53 17.38 0.10
C ALA A 75 -5.82 16.29 -0.72
N PRO A 76 -4.51 16.45 -1.02
CA PRO A 76 -3.74 15.48 -1.82
C PRO A 76 -3.69 14.07 -1.22
N PHE A 77 -3.88 13.93 0.10
CA PHE A 77 -3.94 12.65 0.78
C PHE A 77 -5.20 11.82 0.41
N LEU A 78 -6.16 12.43 -0.30
CA LEU A 78 -7.36 11.78 -0.82
C LEU A 78 -7.24 11.36 -2.29
N ASP A 79 -6.06 11.48 -2.92
CA ASP A 79 -5.86 11.14 -4.34
C ASP A 79 -6.34 9.72 -4.71
N PHE A 80 -6.29 8.79 -3.75
CA PHE A 80 -6.72 7.42 -3.94
C PHE A 80 -8.25 7.21 -3.91
N ALA A 81 -9.01 8.17 -3.37
CA ALA A 81 -10.44 8.02 -3.15
C ALA A 81 -11.24 8.38 -4.42
N PRO A 82 -12.14 7.50 -4.90
CA PRO A 82 -13.07 7.85 -5.97
C PRO A 82 -13.96 9.01 -5.55
N VAL A 83 -14.15 9.95 -6.46
CA VAL A 83 -15.07 11.09 -6.29
C VAL A 83 -16.27 10.86 -7.20
N LEU A 84 -17.48 11.01 -6.66
CA LEU A 84 -18.74 10.85 -7.37
C LEU A 84 -19.61 12.09 -7.14
N SER A 85 -20.20 12.63 -8.20
CA SER A 85 -21.27 13.62 -8.07
C SER A 85 -22.62 12.93 -7.88
N ILE A 86 -23.40 13.39 -6.91
CA ILE A 86 -24.73 12.88 -6.60
C ILE A 86 -25.72 14.00 -6.33
N SER A 87 -27.01 13.65 -6.41
CA SER A 87 -28.09 14.46 -5.83
C SER A 87 -28.99 13.54 -5.03
N ALA A 88 -28.90 13.64 -3.70
CA ALA A 88 -29.78 12.89 -2.82
C ALA A 88 -31.25 13.29 -2.99
N LYS A 89 -31.52 14.54 -3.40
CA LYS A 89 -32.88 15.06 -3.62
C LYS A 89 -33.56 14.42 -4.83
N THR A 90 -32.84 14.26 -5.93
CA THR A 90 -33.38 13.66 -7.17
C THR A 90 -33.12 12.16 -7.27
N GLY A 91 -32.26 11.61 -6.40
CA GLY A 91 -31.80 10.22 -6.44
C GLY A 91 -30.66 9.99 -7.44
N GLN A 92 -30.20 11.02 -8.15
CA GLN A 92 -29.15 10.90 -9.16
C GLN A 92 -27.87 10.29 -8.57
N ARG A 93 -27.45 9.16 -9.13
CA ARG A 93 -26.19 8.44 -8.85
C ARG A 93 -26.01 7.98 -7.39
N VAL A 94 -27.04 8.03 -6.55
CA VAL A 94 -26.96 7.56 -5.16
C VAL A 94 -26.62 6.06 -5.09
N GLY A 95 -27.24 5.23 -5.95
CA GLY A 95 -26.91 3.80 -6.03
C GLY A 95 -25.46 3.53 -6.40
N ARG A 96 -24.86 4.40 -7.24
CA ARG A 96 -23.47 4.27 -7.66
C ARG A 96 -22.47 4.41 -6.51
N VAL A 97 -22.82 5.19 -5.49
CA VAL A 97 -22.00 5.34 -4.28
C VAL A 97 -21.89 3.99 -3.54
N LEU A 98 -23.00 3.27 -3.42
CA LEU A 98 -23.00 1.96 -2.75
C LEU A 98 -22.24 0.90 -3.57
N GLU A 99 -22.43 0.88 -4.89
CA GLU A 99 -21.66 0.01 -5.78
C GLU A 99 -20.15 0.26 -5.63
N THR A 100 -19.74 1.53 -5.67
CA THR A 100 -18.33 1.91 -5.52
C THR A 100 -17.79 1.55 -4.14
N ALA A 101 -18.60 1.67 -3.08
CA ALA A 101 -18.19 1.25 -1.75
C ALA A 101 -17.95 -0.28 -1.66
N ILE A 102 -18.75 -1.09 -2.37
CA ILE A 102 -18.56 -2.54 -2.46
C ILE A 102 -17.27 -2.87 -3.24
N ASP A 103 -17.01 -2.19 -4.36
CA ASP A 103 -15.78 -2.36 -5.14
C ASP A 103 -14.54 -2.06 -4.28
N ILE A 104 -14.57 -0.95 -3.54
CA ILE A 104 -13.49 -0.58 -2.61
C ILE A 104 -13.31 -1.62 -1.52
N TRP A 105 -14.40 -2.16 -0.96
CA TRP A 105 -14.32 -3.22 0.02
C TRP A 105 -13.56 -4.45 -0.52
N GLY A 106 -13.78 -4.79 -1.79
CA GLY A 106 -13.02 -5.83 -2.51
C GLY A 106 -11.54 -5.46 -2.66
N GLU A 107 -11.25 -4.27 -3.19
CA GLU A 107 -9.88 -3.75 -3.39
C GLU A 107 -9.06 -3.75 -2.10
N ARG A 108 -9.67 -3.36 -0.97
CA ARG A 108 -9.04 -3.36 0.36
C ARG A 108 -8.54 -4.73 0.80
N ARG A 109 -9.21 -5.79 0.38
CA ARG A 109 -8.97 -7.17 0.81
C ARG A 109 -8.07 -7.94 -0.18
N LYS A 110 -7.73 -7.33 -1.31
CA LYS A 110 -6.90 -7.91 -2.35
C LYS A 110 -5.52 -8.31 -1.82
N ARG A 111 -5.13 -9.56 -2.11
CA ARG A 111 -3.79 -10.11 -1.81
C ARG A 111 -2.97 -10.19 -3.10
N VAL A 112 -1.81 -9.55 -3.10
CA VAL A 112 -0.80 -9.62 -4.16
C VAL A 112 0.21 -10.72 -3.83
N PRO A 113 0.43 -11.69 -4.73
CA PRO A 113 1.46 -12.71 -4.54
C PRO A 113 2.86 -12.10 -4.41
N THR A 114 3.66 -12.60 -3.48
CA THR A 114 5.04 -12.11 -3.22
C THR A 114 5.89 -12.11 -4.49
N GLY A 115 5.73 -13.09 -5.38
CA GLY A 115 6.46 -13.15 -6.65
C GLY A 115 6.15 -11.96 -7.58
N GLU A 116 4.87 -11.62 -7.74
CA GLU A 116 4.45 -10.47 -8.56
C GLU A 116 4.92 -9.15 -7.96
N LEU A 117 4.76 -9.00 -6.65
CA LEU A 117 5.21 -7.81 -5.93
C LEU A 117 6.72 -7.57 -6.10
N ASN A 118 7.53 -8.62 -6.03
CA ASN A 118 8.98 -8.49 -6.20
C ASN A 118 9.38 -8.24 -7.65
N ARG A 119 8.67 -8.81 -8.64
CA ARG A 119 8.87 -8.45 -10.06
C ARG A 119 8.60 -6.96 -10.29
N LEU A 120 7.51 -6.44 -9.72
CA LEU A 120 7.20 -5.01 -9.79
C LEU A 120 8.27 -4.15 -9.10
N LEU A 121 8.73 -4.55 -7.91
CA LEU A 121 9.78 -3.82 -7.19
C LEU A 121 11.09 -3.75 -7.99
N SER A 122 11.50 -4.86 -8.59
CA SER A 122 12.68 -4.90 -9.47
C SER A 122 12.53 -3.95 -10.66
N ALA A 123 11.42 -4.08 -11.42
CA ALA A 123 11.17 -3.23 -12.59
C ALA A 123 11.08 -1.73 -12.21
N ALA A 124 10.46 -1.40 -11.08
CA ALA A 124 10.38 -0.03 -10.57
C ALA A 124 11.76 0.53 -10.20
N THR A 125 12.61 -0.28 -9.57
CA THR A 125 13.96 0.11 -9.16
C THR A 125 14.89 0.30 -10.35
N GLU A 126 14.76 -0.54 -11.38
CA GLU A 126 15.50 -0.41 -12.64
C GLU A 126 15.10 0.83 -13.43
N ARG A 127 13.79 1.12 -13.49
CA ARG A 127 13.27 2.31 -14.18
C ARG A 127 13.63 3.61 -13.47
N ASN A 128 13.56 3.64 -12.14
CA ASN A 128 13.88 4.82 -11.35
C ASN A 128 14.59 4.41 -10.06
N LEU A 129 15.86 4.76 -9.97
CA LEU A 129 16.68 4.38 -8.82
C LEU A 129 16.34 5.23 -7.60
N PRO A 130 16.40 4.67 -6.38
CA PRO A 130 16.23 5.46 -5.17
C PRO A 130 17.23 6.63 -5.12
N PRO A 131 16.80 7.83 -4.71
CA PRO A 131 17.69 8.98 -4.58
C PRO A 131 18.77 8.70 -3.52
N ILE A 132 19.93 9.34 -3.68
CA ILE A 132 21.01 9.25 -2.71
C ILE A 132 20.63 10.12 -1.50
N VAL A 133 20.70 9.55 -0.30
CA VAL A 133 20.44 10.25 0.96
C VAL A 133 21.65 10.02 1.86
N LYS A 134 22.19 11.10 2.44
CA LYS A 134 23.41 11.05 3.30
C LYS A 134 24.58 10.30 2.64
N GLY A 135 24.79 10.52 1.35
CA GLY A 135 25.92 9.96 0.58
C GLY A 135 25.78 8.48 0.22
N ARG A 136 24.66 7.82 0.53
CA ARG A 136 24.40 6.41 0.16
C ARG A 136 23.05 6.23 -0.50
N ARG A 137 22.95 5.25 -1.39
CA ARG A 137 21.69 4.86 -2.02
C ARG A 137 21.05 3.72 -1.21
N PRO A 138 19.77 3.84 -0.81
CA PRO A 138 19.04 2.71 -0.27
C PRO A 138 18.92 1.62 -1.33
N LYS A 139 19.22 0.39 -0.95
CA LYS A 139 18.99 -0.83 -1.73
C LYS A 139 17.79 -1.55 -1.17
N LEU A 140 16.73 -1.63 -1.96
CA LEU A 140 15.55 -2.45 -1.67
C LEU A 140 15.84 -3.89 -2.12
N PHE A 141 15.65 -4.86 -1.23
CA PHE A 141 15.97 -6.26 -1.49
C PHE A 141 14.75 -7.04 -1.95
N TYR A 142 13.67 -6.95 -1.20
CA TYR A 142 12.41 -7.63 -1.49
C TYR A 142 11.27 -6.95 -0.74
N ALA A 143 10.05 -7.25 -1.14
CA ALA A 143 8.84 -6.83 -0.46
C ALA A 143 7.84 -7.98 -0.26
N THR A 144 6.96 -7.83 0.72
CA THR A 144 5.83 -8.73 0.98
C THR A 144 4.60 -7.92 1.36
N GLN A 145 3.41 -8.46 1.14
CA GLN A 145 2.18 -7.90 1.68
C GLN A 145 1.84 -8.55 3.01
N ALA A 146 2.14 -7.86 4.11
CA ALA A 146 1.97 -8.37 5.47
C ALA A 146 0.50 -8.43 5.91
N ALA A 147 -0.33 -7.50 5.46
CA ALA A 147 -1.74 -7.43 5.84
C ALA A 147 -2.63 -6.94 4.69
N VAL A 148 -3.94 -7.19 4.85
CA VAL A 148 -5.02 -6.68 4.01
C VAL A 148 -5.99 -5.88 4.89
N ALA A 149 -6.77 -4.99 4.29
CA ALA A 149 -7.74 -4.12 4.95
C ALA A 149 -7.15 -3.30 6.14
N PRO A 150 -6.21 -2.37 5.89
CA PRO A 150 -5.74 -1.93 4.57
C PRO A 150 -4.57 -2.76 4.02
N PRO A 151 -4.38 -2.81 2.68
CA PRO A 151 -3.22 -3.43 2.08
C PRO A 151 -1.93 -2.82 2.63
N THR A 152 -1.14 -3.66 3.31
CA THR A 152 0.08 -3.25 4.01
C THR A 152 1.27 -3.98 3.41
N PHE A 153 2.16 -3.20 2.80
CA PHE A 153 3.36 -3.68 2.14
C PHE A 153 4.59 -3.39 3.00
N VAL A 154 5.43 -4.40 3.19
CA VAL A 154 6.69 -4.30 3.92
C VAL A 154 7.83 -4.47 2.93
N PHE A 155 8.66 -3.44 2.80
CA PHE A 155 9.85 -3.40 1.97
C PHE A 155 11.09 -3.56 2.85
N PHE A 156 11.97 -4.48 2.49
CA PHE A 156 13.22 -4.72 3.20
C PHE A 156 14.37 -4.01 2.49
N ALA A 157 15.03 -3.10 3.19
CA ALA A 157 16.12 -2.28 2.68
C ALA A 157 17.43 -2.57 3.43
N ASN A 158 18.56 -2.07 2.92
CA ASN A 158 19.82 -2.02 3.67
C ASN A 158 19.79 -0.93 4.76
N ASP A 159 19.13 0.18 4.48
CA ASP A 159 18.85 1.29 5.39
C ASP A 159 17.46 1.84 5.06
N ALA A 160 16.47 1.45 5.84
CA ALA A 160 15.07 1.86 5.68
C ALA A 160 14.84 3.34 5.99
N ALA A 161 15.65 3.92 6.88
CA ALA A 161 15.55 5.33 7.24
C ALA A 161 16.02 6.24 6.09
N SER A 162 16.92 5.74 5.23
CA SER A 162 17.39 6.47 4.04
C SER A 162 16.39 6.49 2.88
N VAL A 163 15.28 5.75 2.94
CA VAL A 163 14.26 5.76 1.87
C VAL A 163 13.43 7.04 1.95
N HIS A 164 13.76 7.99 1.08
CA HIS A 164 13.12 9.30 0.98
C HIS A 164 11.63 9.22 0.65
N PHE A 165 10.84 10.16 1.17
CA PHE A 165 9.38 10.18 1.01
C PHE A 165 8.93 10.17 -0.47
N SER A 166 9.66 10.88 -1.35
CA SER A 166 9.34 10.91 -2.78
C SER A 166 9.43 9.52 -3.42
N TYR A 167 10.38 8.70 -2.99
CA TYR A 167 10.51 7.33 -3.46
C TYR A 167 9.42 6.42 -2.91
N ARG A 168 8.97 6.67 -1.66
CA ARG A 168 7.81 5.98 -1.08
C ARG A 168 6.56 6.24 -1.90
N ARG A 169 6.29 7.51 -2.25
CA ARG A 169 5.17 7.91 -3.12
C ARG A 169 5.29 7.28 -4.52
N TYR A 170 6.50 7.26 -5.07
CA TYR A 170 6.76 6.59 -6.36
C TYR A 170 6.38 5.10 -6.31
N LEU A 171 6.82 4.37 -5.28
CA LEU A 171 6.48 2.96 -5.12
C LEU A 171 4.98 2.74 -4.87
N GLU A 172 4.33 3.61 -4.10
CA GLU A 172 2.87 3.57 -3.92
C GLU A 172 2.15 3.71 -5.27
N ASN A 173 2.52 4.70 -6.08
CA ASN A 173 1.92 4.89 -7.41
C ASN A 173 2.16 3.67 -8.32
N ARG A 174 3.36 3.06 -8.27
CA ARG A 174 3.63 1.81 -9.00
C ARG A 174 2.72 0.67 -8.56
N LEU A 175 2.51 0.50 -7.25
CA LEU A 175 1.60 -0.52 -6.73
C LEU A 175 0.17 -0.27 -7.22
N ARG A 176 -0.28 0.99 -7.19
CA ARG A 176 -1.63 1.35 -7.63
C ARG A 176 -1.85 1.08 -9.10
N GLU A 177 -0.92 1.51 -9.95
CA GLU A 177 -1.04 1.29 -11.40
C GLU A 177 -1.00 -0.18 -11.81
N ALA A 178 -0.27 -1.02 -11.08
CA ALA A 178 -0.16 -2.44 -11.42
C ALA A 178 -1.29 -3.29 -10.85
N PHE A 179 -1.82 -2.93 -9.68
CA PHE A 179 -2.71 -3.81 -8.90
C PHE A 179 -4.05 -3.18 -8.53
N GLY A 180 -4.28 -1.89 -8.80
CA GLY A 180 -5.49 -1.16 -8.43
C GLY A 180 -5.38 -0.49 -7.06
N PHE A 181 -6.20 -0.93 -6.10
CA PHE A 181 -6.33 -0.32 -4.78
C PHE A 181 -7.05 1.03 -4.75
N ASP A 182 -7.94 1.24 -5.72
CA ASP A 182 -8.81 2.41 -5.73
C ASP A 182 -9.67 2.45 -4.46
N GLY A 183 -9.76 3.64 -3.87
CA GLY A 183 -10.50 3.90 -2.64
C GLY A 183 -9.93 3.27 -1.37
N THR A 184 -8.74 2.64 -1.41
CA THR A 184 -8.04 2.22 -0.19
C THR A 184 -6.72 2.95 0.04
N PRO A 185 -6.45 3.37 1.28
CA PRO A 185 -5.11 3.80 1.65
C PRO A 185 -4.17 2.59 1.61
N LEU A 186 -2.94 2.83 1.16
CA LEU A 186 -1.87 1.84 1.17
C LEU A 186 -0.90 2.15 2.32
N ARG A 187 -0.53 1.12 3.10
CA ARG A 187 0.48 1.25 4.16
C ARG A 187 1.81 0.70 3.66
N LEU A 188 2.78 1.58 3.42
CA LEU A 188 4.13 1.21 3.02
C LEU A 188 5.10 1.31 4.21
N ILE A 189 5.54 0.16 4.69
CA ILE A 189 6.48 0.03 5.81
C ILE A 189 7.85 -0.37 5.27
N PHE A 190 8.90 0.31 5.72
CA PHE A 190 10.28 0.00 5.35
C PHE A 190 11.01 -0.53 6.58
N ARG A 191 11.75 -1.63 6.43
CA ARG A 191 12.53 -2.26 7.51
C ARG A 191 13.93 -2.61 7.05
N ASP A 192 14.88 -2.55 7.96
CA ASP A 192 16.24 -3.04 7.69
C ASP A 192 16.24 -4.56 7.57
N ARG A 193 16.92 -5.08 6.54
CA ARG A 193 17.02 -6.52 6.31
C ARG A 193 17.68 -7.26 7.48
N SER A 194 18.65 -6.63 8.15
CA SER A 194 19.37 -7.21 9.29
C SER A 194 18.47 -7.45 10.52
N ALA A 195 17.33 -6.76 10.62
CA ALA A 195 16.36 -6.96 11.69
C ALA A 195 15.60 -8.29 11.56
N VAL A 196 15.71 -8.99 10.43
CA VAL A 196 15.13 -10.33 10.21
C VAL A 196 16.25 -11.34 9.99
N ARG A 197 16.85 -11.83 11.09
CA ARG A 197 17.64 -13.07 11.04
C ARG A 197 16.69 -14.24 10.78
N LEU A 198 16.56 -14.64 9.53
CA LEU A 198 16.04 -15.98 9.22
C LEU A 198 17.02 -17.01 9.81
N PRO A 199 16.54 -18.05 10.53
CA PRO A 199 17.42 -19.10 11.03
C PRO A 199 18.17 -19.71 9.85
N ARG A 200 19.51 -19.67 9.91
CA ARG A 200 20.34 -20.35 8.93
C ARG A 200 20.01 -21.84 9.02
N ARG A 201 19.55 -22.44 7.92
CA ARG A 201 19.56 -23.91 7.79
C ARG A 201 21.03 -24.33 7.87
N ASP A 202 21.41 -24.94 8.97
CA ASP A 202 22.71 -25.59 9.10
C ASP A 202 22.80 -26.65 8.00
N GLY A 203 23.71 -26.42 7.06
CA GLY A 203 24.04 -27.39 6.03
C GLY A 203 24.74 -28.56 6.69
N SER A 204 24.02 -29.68 6.84
CA SER A 204 24.60 -30.98 7.15
C SER A 204 25.59 -31.34 6.03
N ARG A 205 26.88 -31.06 6.24
CA ARG A 205 27.94 -31.65 5.42
C ARG A 205 28.00 -33.14 5.75
N SER A 206 27.58 -33.95 4.80
CA SER A 206 27.82 -35.39 4.77
C SER A 206 29.33 -35.65 4.81
N ALA A 207 29.81 -36.24 5.90
CA ALA A 207 31.15 -36.78 5.98
C ALA A 207 31.26 -37.99 5.04
N GLY A 208 31.98 -37.82 3.93
CA GLY A 208 32.35 -38.92 3.04
C GLY A 208 33.32 -39.86 3.76
N LYS A 209 32.88 -41.10 4.00
CA LYS A 209 33.73 -42.21 4.41
C LYS A 209 34.59 -42.66 3.22
N GLY A 210 35.81 -42.14 3.14
CA GLY A 210 36.88 -42.72 2.31
C GLY A 210 37.48 -43.95 3.00
N ARG A 211 37.26 -45.13 2.42
CA ARG A 211 37.93 -46.39 2.76
C ARG A 211 39.44 -46.26 2.51
N ALA A 212 40.27 -46.62 3.49
CA ALA A 212 41.67 -46.99 3.27
C ALA A 212 41.89 -48.41 3.80
N ALA A 213 42.33 -49.29 2.90
CA ALA A 213 42.55 -50.70 3.13
C ALA A 213 43.79 -50.94 4.01
N ALA A 214 43.65 -51.81 5.00
CA ALA A 214 44.74 -52.37 5.78
C ALA A 214 45.33 -53.58 5.04
N GLY A 215 46.54 -53.43 4.50
CA GLY A 215 47.38 -54.54 4.03
C GLY A 215 48.27 -55.03 5.17
N ALA A 216 48.07 -56.29 5.58
CA ALA A 216 48.78 -56.92 6.69
C ALA A 216 50.13 -57.54 6.27
N ARG A 217 51.11 -57.34 7.18
CA ARG A 217 52.44 -57.95 7.37
C ARG A 217 52.65 -59.39 6.85
N ARG A 218 53.87 -59.69 6.37
CA ARG A 218 54.99 -60.26 7.17
C ARG A 218 56.28 -60.45 6.34
N PRO A 219 57.47 -60.34 6.98
CA PRO A 219 58.77 -60.72 6.41
C PRO A 219 59.25 -62.08 6.97
N ARG A 220 60.16 -62.77 6.25
CA ARG A 220 61.37 -63.50 6.73
C ARG A 220 61.76 -64.64 5.79
N GLY A 221 63.05 -64.70 5.44
CA GLY A 221 63.72 -65.86 4.85
C GLY A 221 65.09 -65.45 4.32
N ARG A 222 66.16 -65.88 4.98
CA ARG A 222 67.57 -65.44 4.87
C ARG A 222 68.38 -66.31 3.86
N PRO A 223 69.67 -65.98 3.60
CA PRO A 223 70.40 -66.35 2.39
C PRO A 223 71.21 -67.64 2.51
N GLN A 224 71.60 -68.19 1.36
CA GLN A 224 72.99 -68.43 0.94
C GLN A 224 73.03 -68.34 -0.59
#